data_AF-A0A4Q8K1A1-F1
#
_entry.id   AF-A0A4Q8K1A1-F1
#
_cell.length_a   1.000
_cell.length_b   1.000
_cell.length_c   1.000
_cell.angle_alpha   90.00
_cell.angle_beta   90.00
_cell.angle_gamma   90.00
#
_symmetry.space_group_name_H-M   'P 1'
#
loop_
_entity.id
_entity.type
_entity.pdbx_description
1 polymer ?
#
loop_
_entity_poly.entity_id
_entity_poly.type
_entity_poly.pdbx_seq_one_letter_code
_entity_poly.pdbx_strand_id
1 'polypeptide(L)'
;MQLRLVITCFSALLAVVASQRTGESTYKCSAHCYPGICRTAKCGLREGQCKDGIARDGAGMCGCCNNCIKPLNLGDSCNPLPGYGVPNPVEYCDYGLTCDCVEKICVPCESCIPQPL
;
A
#
# COMPACT_ATOMS: atom_id res chain seq x y z
N MET A 1 48.91 -13.05 4.91
CA MET A 1 47.82 -12.09 4.61
C MET A 1 46.56 -12.88 4.25
N GLN A 2 45.82 -13.34 5.25
CA GLN A 2 44.65 -14.24 5.14
C GLN A 2 43.56 -13.75 6.12
N LEU A 3 43.24 -12.44 6.10
CA LEU A 3 42.28 -11.86 7.05
C LEU A 3 41.56 -10.61 6.51
N ARG A 4 41.36 -10.50 5.20
CA ARG A 4 40.62 -9.38 4.59
C ARG A 4 39.47 -9.77 3.66
N LEU A 5 39.27 -11.06 3.40
CA LEU A 5 38.27 -11.53 2.43
C LEU A 5 36.94 -12.02 3.04
N VAL A 6 36.82 -12.07 4.37
CA VAL A 6 35.59 -12.61 5.02
C VAL A 6 34.59 -11.51 5.40
N ILE A 7 35.00 -10.23 5.36
CA ILE A 7 34.16 -9.11 5.84
C ILE A 7 33.23 -8.56 4.74
N THR A 8 33.46 -8.90 3.47
CA THR A 8 32.65 -8.40 2.35
C THR A 8 31.40 -9.22 2.03
N CYS A 9 31.19 -10.38 2.67
CA CYS A 9 30.00 -11.21 2.43
C CYS A 9 28.85 -10.96 3.44
N PHE A 10 29.06 -10.15 4.47
CA PHE A 10 28.04 -9.91 5.51
C PHE A 10 27.32 -8.56 5.42
N SER A 11 27.61 -7.74 4.41
CA SER A 11 26.90 -6.46 4.20
C SER A 11 25.63 -6.59 3.35
N ALA A 12 25.30 -7.80 2.87
CA ALA A 12 24.03 -8.08 2.18
C ALA A 12 22.88 -8.42 3.15
N LEU A 13 23.10 -8.30 4.47
CA LEU A 13 22.02 -8.27 5.44
C LEU A 13 21.51 -6.83 5.58
N LEU A 14 20.19 -6.69 5.46
CA LEU A 14 19.40 -5.50 5.78
C LEU A 14 19.34 -4.42 4.68
N ALA A 15 19.02 -4.83 3.45
CA ALA A 15 18.03 -4.04 2.72
C ALA A 15 16.71 -4.18 3.48
N VAL A 16 16.59 -3.42 4.57
CA VAL A 16 15.29 -3.11 5.17
C VAL A 16 14.57 -2.42 4.03
N VAL A 17 13.72 -3.17 3.35
CA VAL A 17 12.74 -2.62 2.42
C VAL A 17 11.88 -1.77 3.33
N ALA A 18 12.28 -0.51 3.50
CA ALA A 18 11.40 0.53 3.98
C ALA A 18 10.35 0.61 2.89
N SER A 19 9.33 -0.25 3.04
CA SER A 19 8.10 -0.25 2.28
C SER A 19 7.60 1.17 2.39
N GLN A 20 7.97 2.00 1.42
CA GLN A 20 7.47 3.34 1.31
C GLN A 20 6.00 3.12 1.06
N ARG A 21 5.23 3.32 2.12
CA ARG A 21 3.77 3.29 2.13
C ARG A 21 3.33 4.30 1.08
N THR A 22 3.20 3.86 -0.17
CA THR A 22 2.66 4.61 -1.29
C THR A 22 1.16 4.73 -1.07
N GLY A 23 0.78 5.42 -0.01
CA GLY A 23 -0.61 5.71 0.32
C GLY A 23 -1.09 7.02 -0.27
N GLU A 24 -0.22 7.79 -0.94
CA GLU A 24 -0.45 9.17 -1.36
C GLU A 24 -1.77 9.37 -2.12
N SER A 25 -2.18 8.34 -2.88
CA SER A 25 -3.48 8.20 -3.55
C SER A 25 -4.69 8.57 -2.69
N THR A 26 -4.80 8.03 -1.47
CA THR A 26 -5.99 8.26 -0.61
C THR A 26 -5.95 9.59 0.14
N TYR A 27 -4.80 10.26 0.19
CA TYR A 27 -4.66 11.55 0.87
C TYR A 27 -5.48 12.64 0.18
N LYS A 28 -5.57 12.60 -1.14
CA LYS A 28 -6.28 13.65 -1.89
C LYS A 28 -7.79 13.58 -1.72
N CYS A 29 -8.34 12.38 -1.49
CA CYS A 29 -9.79 12.19 -1.40
C CYS A 29 -10.35 12.27 0.02
N SER A 30 -9.51 12.38 1.05
CA SER A 30 -9.93 12.45 2.45
C SER A 30 -9.26 13.59 3.21
N ALA A 31 -10.06 14.49 3.78
CA ALA A 31 -9.56 15.54 4.67
C ALA A 31 -8.89 14.99 5.95
N HIS A 32 -9.10 13.71 6.29
CA HIS A 32 -8.49 13.07 7.46
C HIS A 32 -7.09 12.47 7.17
N CYS A 33 -6.67 12.43 5.91
CA CYS A 33 -5.38 11.93 5.51
C CYS A 33 -4.43 13.09 5.26
N TYR A 34 -3.49 13.31 6.19
CA TYR A 34 -2.52 14.40 6.14
C TYR A 34 -1.09 13.87 6.27
N PRO A 35 -0.07 14.62 5.79
CA PRO A 35 1.33 14.21 5.90
C PRO A 35 1.71 13.80 7.32
N GLY A 36 2.16 12.56 7.49
CA GLY A 36 2.60 12.01 8.77
C GLY A 36 1.58 11.17 9.54
N ILE A 37 0.33 11.04 9.06
CA ILE A 37 -0.69 10.18 9.67
C ILE A 37 -0.22 8.72 9.84
N CYS A 38 0.61 8.22 8.92
CA CYS A 38 1.15 6.86 9.00
C CYS A 38 2.09 6.60 10.20
N ARG A 39 2.60 7.65 10.86
CA ARG A 39 3.43 7.50 12.07
C ARG A 39 2.61 7.10 13.30
N THR A 40 1.32 7.40 13.29
CA THR A 40 0.40 7.13 14.41
C THR A 40 -0.66 6.07 14.06
N ALA A 41 -0.78 5.72 12.78
CA ALA A 41 -1.67 4.66 12.30
C ALA A 41 -1.33 3.31 12.95
N LYS A 42 -2.35 2.65 13.53
CA LYS A 42 -2.25 1.29 14.07
C LYS A 42 -2.82 0.31 13.05
N CYS A 43 -1.96 -0.50 12.45
CA CYS A 43 -2.35 -1.53 11.49
C CYS A 43 -2.52 -2.88 12.19
N GLY A 44 -3.51 -3.68 11.80
CA GLY A 44 -3.88 -4.90 12.52
C GLY A 44 -4.15 -6.12 11.67
N LEU A 45 -4.06 -6.03 10.34
CA LEU A 45 -4.32 -7.17 9.46
C LEU A 45 -3.13 -8.15 9.49
N ARG A 46 -3.44 -9.40 9.85
CA ARG A 46 -2.53 -10.55 9.87
C ARG A 46 -2.75 -11.43 8.64
N GLU A 47 -1.76 -12.27 8.34
CA GLU A 47 -1.84 -13.26 7.27
C GLU A 47 -3.03 -14.21 7.46
N GLY A 48 -3.71 -14.57 6.36
CA GLY A 48 -4.84 -15.49 6.36
C GLY A 48 -6.19 -14.94 6.87
N GLN A 49 -6.30 -13.64 7.17
CA GLN A 49 -7.56 -13.05 7.65
C GLN A 49 -8.52 -12.59 6.54
N CYS A 50 -8.07 -12.55 5.28
CA CYS A 50 -8.93 -12.22 4.15
C CYS A 50 -9.69 -13.47 3.71
N LYS A 51 -11.02 -13.39 3.62
CA LYS A 51 -11.85 -14.53 3.17
C LYS A 51 -11.65 -14.83 1.68
N ASP A 52 -12.18 -13.96 0.83
CA ASP A 52 -12.25 -14.15 -0.63
C ASP A 52 -11.56 -12.98 -1.37
N GLY A 53 -10.37 -12.60 -0.89
CA GLY A 53 -9.60 -11.50 -1.44
C GLY A 53 -8.16 -11.54 -0.94
N ILE A 54 -7.40 -10.51 -1.26
CA ILE A 54 -5.96 -10.47 -1.00
C ILE A 54 -5.61 -9.43 0.05
N ALA A 55 -4.61 -9.71 0.88
CA ALA A 55 -4.01 -8.68 1.71
C ALA A 55 -3.13 -7.79 0.82
N ARG A 56 -3.41 -6.48 0.82
CA ARG A 56 -2.71 -5.48 0.01
C ARG A 56 -2.15 -4.38 0.89
N ASP A 57 -0.84 -4.22 0.87
CA ASP A 57 -0.16 -3.12 1.55
C ASP A 57 -0.57 -1.75 0.98
N GLY A 58 -0.75 -0.76 1.83
CA GLY A 58 -1.11 0.59 1.38
C GLY A 58 -2.53 0.74 0.83
N ALA A 59 -3.39 -0.28 0.98
CA ALA A 59 -4.82 -0.19 0.66
C ALA A 59 -5.71 0.08 1.89
N GLY A 60 -5.11 0.27 3.07
CA GLY A 60 -5.79 0.58 4.33
C GLY A 60 -5.81 2.07 4.65
N MET A 61 -6.03 2.40 5.93
CA MET A 61 -6.10 3.77 6.46
C MET A 61 -5.04 4.69 5.84
N CYS A 62 -5.46 5.67 5.02
CA CYS A 62 -4.60 6.63 4.31
C CYS A 62 -3.42 5.99 3.55
N GLY A 63 -3.60 4.75 3.10
CA GLY A 63 -2.56 3.88 2.55
C GLY A 63 -1.35 3.63 3.46
N CYS A 64 -1.55 3.75 4.78
CA CYS A 64 -0.54 3.42 5.80
C CYS A 64 -0.54 1.95 6.17
N CYS A 65 -1.68 1.28 6.02
CA CYS A 65 -1.89 -0.08 6.46
C CYS A 65 -2.18 -0.99 5.29
N ASN A 66 -1.96 -2.28 5.50
CA ASN A 66 -2.54 -3.32 4.67
C ASN A 66 -4.05 -3.42 4.89
N ASN A 67 -4.75 -3.93 3.87
CA ASN A 67 -6.19 -4.17 3.90
C ASN A 67 -6.54 -5.41 3.08
N CYS A 68 -7.70 -6.01 3.32
CA CYS A 68 -8.21 -7.06 2.45
C CYS A 68 -8.98 -6.41 1.30
N ILE A 69 -8.59 -6.71 0.06
CA ILE A 69 -9.18 -6.09 -1.11
C ILE A 69 -9.58 -7.09 -2.20
N LYS A 70 -10.48 -6.63 -3.08
CA LYS A 70 -10.68 -7.15 -4.43
C LYS A 70 -10.10 -6.13 -5.41
N PRO A 71 -9.03 -6.47 -6.16
CA PRO A 71 -8.40 -5.54 -7.07
C PRO A 71 -9.33 -5.08 -8.19
N LEU A 72 -9.25 -3.80 -8.52
CA LEU A 72 -9.91 -3.17 -9.67
C LEU A 72 -8.87 -2.78 -10.72
N ASN A 73 -9.22 -2.91 -12.00
CA ASN A 73 -8.36 -2.58 -13.13
C ASN A 73 -8.46 -1.10 -13.51
N LEU A 74 -7.59 -0.67 -14.42
CA LEU A 74 -7.63 0.67 -15.01
C LEU A 74 -9.01 0.95 -15.64
N GLY A 75 -9.61 2.07 -15.28
CA GLY A 75 -10.92 2.51 -15.78
C GLY A 75 -12.12 1.92 -15.04
N ASP A 76 -11.93 0.94 -14.15
CA ASP A 76 -13.02 0.41 -13.33
C ASP A 76 -13.53 1.47 -12.35
N SER A 77 -14.83 1.46 -12.09
CA SER A 77 -15.46 2.31 -11.07
C SER A 77 -14.92 1.96 -9.69
N CYS A 78 -14.60 2.97 -8.88
CA CYS A 78 -14.03 2.80 -7.56
C CYS A 78 -14.68 3.70 -6.51
N ASN A 79 -14.61 3.26 -5.26
CA ASN A 79 -14.91 4.13 -4.13
C ASN A 79 -13.59 4.75 -3.62
N PRO A 80 -13.43 6.08 -3.61
CA PRO A 80 -12.20 6.72 -3.12
C PRO A 80 -11.99 6.52 -1.61
N LEU A 81 -13.02 6.15 -0.86
CA LEU A 81 -12.98 5.82 0.57
C LEU A 81 -13.64 4.45 0.82
N PRO A 82 -12.99 3.34 0.40
CA PRO A 82 -13.61 2.02 0.40
C PRO A 82 -13.74 1.39 1.80
N GLY A 83 -13.09 1.98 2.82
CA GLY A 83 -13.16 1.52 4.20
C GLY A 83 -12.20 0.37 4.52
N TYR A 84 -12.50 -0.37 5.59
CA TYR A 84 -11.67 -1.47 6.08
C TYR A 84 -12.30 -2.82 5.71
N GLY A 85 -11.59 -3.61 4.91
CA GLY A 85 -12.07 -4.86 4.32
C GLY A 85 -11.76 -6.12 5.14
N VAL A 86 -11.34 -6.00 6.40
CA VAL A 86 -11.05 -7.20 7.21
C VAL A 86 -12.32 -7.66 7.94
N PRO A 87 -12.75 -8.93 7.82
CA PRO A 87 -12.21 -9.99 6.96
C PRO A 87 -12.83 -10.02 5.54
N ASN A 88 -13.87 -9.20 5.29
CA ASN A 88 -14.65 -9.18 4.06
C ASN A 88 -14.08 -8.11 3.09
N PRO A 89 -13.38 -8.52 2.01
CA PRO A 89 -12.61 -7.59 1.19
C PRO A 89 -13.44 -6.47 0.56
N VAL A 90 -12.84 -5.29 0.42
CA VAL A 90 -13.42 -4.13 -0.27
C VAL A 90 -12.81 -3.98 -1.66
N GLU A 91 -13.56 -3.42 -2.62
CA GLU A 91 -13.01 -3.12 -3.94
C GLU A 91 -11.99 -1.97 -3.84
N TYR A 92 -10.84 -2.13 -4.49
CA TYR A 92 -9.73 -1.19 -4.41
C TYR A 92 -8.91 -1.23 -5.70
N CYS A 93 -8.49 -0.08 -6.22
CA CYS A 93 -7.64 0.00 -7.41
C CYS A 93 -6.32 -0.76 -7.22
N ASP A 94 -5.93 -1.57 -8.20
CA ASP A 94 -4.75 -2.42 -8.07
C ASP A 94 -3.42 -1.62 -8.04
N TYR A 95 -2.29 -2.30 -7.87
CA TYR A 95 -0.95 -1.71 -7.91
C TYR A 95 -0.74 -0.76 -9.10
N GLY A 96 -0.11 0.39 -8.83
CA GLY A 96 0.14 1.42 -9.84
C GLY A 96 -1.09 2.27 -10.19
N LEU A 97 -2.25 2.01 -9.58
CA LEU A 97 -3.48 2.77 -9.80
C LEU A 97 -3.92 3.50 -8.52
N THR A 98 -4.73 4.56 -8.71
CA THR A 98 -5.42 5.30 -7.65
C THR A 98 -6.86 5.53 -8.07
N CYS A 99 -7.77 5.62 -7.12
CA CYS A 99 -9.12 6.11 -7.40
C CYS A 99 -9.09 7.63 -7.61
N ASP A 100 -9.63 8.12 -8.72
CA ASP A 100 -9.85 9.55 -8.92
C ASP A 100 -10.97 10.05 -8.00
N CYS A 101 -10.76 11.15 -7.28
CA CYS A 101 -11.71 11.63 -6.27
C CYS A 101 -13.02 12.19 -6.88
N VAL A 102 -12.98 12.62 -8.14
CA VAL A 102 -14.10 13.27 -8.84
C VAL A 102 -14.79 12.27 -9.76
N GLU A 103 -14.03 11.69 -10.68
CA GLU A 103 -14.53 10.77 -11.71
C GLU A 103 -14.81 9.37 -11.15
N LYS A 104 -14.25 9.04 -9.96
CA LYS A 104 -14.47 7.76 -9.27
C LYS A 104 -14.15 6.55 -10.14
N ILE A 105 -13.08 6.65 -10.91
CA ILE A 105 -12.52 5.57 -11.70
C ILE A 105 -11.05 5.34 -11.31
N CYS A 106 -10.57 4.12 -11.47
CA CYS A 106 -9.17 3.81 -11.28
C CYS A 106 -8.34 4.43 -12.41
N VAL A 107 -7.40 5.31 -12.06
CA VAL A 107 -6.48 6.00 -12.97
C VAL A 107 -5.03 5.66 -12.61
N PRO A 108 -4.06 5.85 -13.52
CA PRO A 108 -2.66 5.66 -13.19
C PRO A 108 -2.25 6.55 -12.01
N CYS A 109 -1.57 5.98 -11.02
CA CYS A 109 -1.04 6.75 -9.91
C CYS A 109 0.43 7.08 -10.13
N GLU A 110 0.70 8.30 -10.62
CA GLU A 110 2.05 8.78 -10.93
C GLU A 110 3.00 8.73 -9.71
N SER A 111 2.48 8.88 -8.48
CA SER A 111 3.26 8.79 -7.24
C SER A 111 3.08 7.50 -6.44
N CYS A 112 2.27 6.54 -6.92
CA CYS A 112 2.12 5.22 -6.29
C CYS A 112 2.95 4.13 -6.94
N ILE A 113 3.73 4.48 -7.98
CA ILE A 113 4.69 3.55 -8.56
C ILE A 113 5.65 3.17 -7.43
N PRO A 114 5.71 1.88 -7.00
CA PRO A 114 6.79 1.47 -6.12
C PRO A 114 8.08 1.74 -6.88
N GLN A 115 8.85 2.72 -6.42
CA GLN A 115 10.11 3.02 -7.07
C GLN A 115 10.95 1.74 -7.01
N PRO A 116 11.40 1.19 -8.15
CA PRO A 116 12.37 0.12 -8.13
C PRO A 116 13.62 0.65 -7.42
N LEU A 117 14.13 -0.17 -6.50
CA LEU A 117 15.31 0.09 -5.68
C LEU A 117 16.52 0.54 -6.52
#